data_AF-A0A7C0XLN4-F1
#
_entry.id   AF-A0A7C0XLN4-F1
#
_cell.length_a   1.000
_cell.length_b   1.000
_cell.length_c   1.000
_cell.angle_alpha   90.00
_cell.angle_beta   90.00
_cell.angle_gamma   90.00
#
_symmetry.space_group_name_H-M   'P 1'
#
loop_
_entity.id
_entity.type
_entity.pdbx_description
1 polymer ?
#
loop_
_entity_poly.entity_id
_entity_poly.type
_entity_poly.pdbx_seq_one_letter_code
_entity_poly.pdbx_strand_id
1 'polypeptide(L)'
;MYAEKISSLPPYLFAEIDERKREAERRGAEIIDLGIGDPDLPTPPHVVEAVCRAAKDPENHRYPSYDGMLAFREAVAAWYKRRKKVRLDLNAEDEVLTLIGSKEGLAHSALAFLNPGDLALVPDPAYPVYKNATVLAGGVPHSVPLLAESGFKPDLWGIDEAVARRAKVLFLNYP
;
A
#
# COMPACT_ATOMS: atom_id res chain seq x y z
N MET A 1 -3.63 -28.57 6.22
CA MET A 1 -4.03 -28.16 4.85
C MET A 1 -4.36 -26.68 4.90
N TYR A 2 -3.64 -25.84 4.16
CA TYR A 2 -3.93 -24.39 4.07
C TYR A 2 -4.93 -24.11 2.96
N ALA A 3 -5.55 -22.93 2.96
CA ALA A 3 -6.47 -22.52 1.89
C ALA A 3 -5.71 -22.36 0.55
N GLU A 4 -6.35 -22.68 -0.58
CA GLU A 4 -5.73 -22.65 -1.92
C GLU A 4 -5.14 -21.29 -2.29
N LYS A 5 -5.80 -20.19 -1.89
CA LYS A 5 -5.30 -18.82 -2.10
C LYS A 5 -3.97 -18.51 -1.41
N ILE A 6 -3.61 -19.26 -0.37
CA ILE A 6 -2.29 -19.13 0.27
C ILE A 6 -1.24 -19.81 -0.60
N SER A 7 -1.58 -20.94 -1.19
CA SER A 7 -0.71 -21.68 -2.11
C SER A 7 -0.47 -20.96 -3.44
N SER A 8 -1.33 -20.01 -3.82
CA SER A 8 -1.17 -19.22 -5.05
C SER A 8 -0.27 -17.98 -4.89
N LEU A 9 0.17 -17.66 -3.67
CA LEU A 9 1.08 -16.55 -3.43
C LEU A 9 2.53 -16.92 -3.79
N PRO A 10 3.28 -16.01 -4.46
CA PRO A 10 4.71 -16.22 -4.66
C PRO A 10 5.47 -16.12 -3.33
N PRO A 11 6.69 -16.67 -3.26
CA PRO A 11 7.59 -16.41 -2.14
C PRO A 11 7.76 -14.90 -1.89
N TYR A 12 7.82 -14.52 -0.62
CA TYR A 12 7.98 -13.12 -0.25
C TYR A 12 9.44 -12.69 -0.35
N LEU A 13 9.76 -11.91 -1.39
CA LEU A 13 11.11 -11.48 -1.73
C LEU A 13 11.90 -10.91 -0.54
N PHE A 14 11.28 -10.04 0.27
CA PHE A 14 11.96 -9.41 1.39
C PHE A 14 12.35 -10.41 2.49
N ALA A 15 11.54 -11.45 2.72
CA ALA A 15 11.92 -12.49 3.69
C ALA A 15 13.16 -13.28 3.23
N GLU A 16 13.30 -13.51 1.92
CA GLU A 16 14.51 -14.15 1.38
C GLU A 16 15.73 -13.25 1.50
N ILE A 17 15.57 -11.95 1.23
CA ILE A 17 16.63 -10.95 1.41
C ILE A 17 17.07 -10.91 2.89
N ASP A 18 16.13 -10.91 3.83
CA ASP A 18 16.41 -10.88 5.27
C ASP A 18 17.11 -12.15 5.77
N GLU A 19 16.82 -13.32 5.20
CA GLU A 19 17.58 -14.54 5.50
C GLU A 19 19.01 -14.45 4.95
N ARG A 20 19.19 -13.99 3.71
CA ARG A 20 20.52 -13.83 3.11
C ARG A 20 21.38 -12.81 3.86
N LYS A 21 20.78 -11.71 4.34
CA LYS A 21 21.46 -10.73 5.21
C LYS A 21 21.95 -11.40 6.49
N ARG A 22 21.07 -12.12 7.20
CA ARG A 22 21.43 -12.85 8.42
C ARG A 22 22.51 -13.91 8.18
N GLU A 23 22.50 -14.61 7.05
CA GLU A 23 23.57 -15.53 6.68
C GLU A 23 24.92 -14.84 6.48
N ALA A 24 24.94 -13.68 5.82
CA ALA A 24 26.15 -12.91 5.59
C ALA A 24 26.71 -12.35 6.90
N GLU A 25 25.85 -11.83 7.78
CA GLU A 25 26.23 -11.39 9.14
C GLU A 25 26.83 -12.53 9.95
N ARG A 26 26.21 -13.73 9.91
CA ARG A 26 26.75 -14.95 10.57
C ARG A 26 28.14 -15.33 10.06
N ARG A 27 28.52 -14.95 8.83
CA ARG A 27 29.85 -15.15 8.24
C ARG A 27 30.82 -14.00 8.53
N GLY A 28 30.40 -13.00 9.32
CA GLY A 28 31.21 -11.84 9.68
C GLY A 28 31.25 -10.74 8.64
N ALA A 29 30.32 -10.74 7.68
CA ALA A 29 30.22 -9.65 6.70
C ALA A 29 29.62 -8.38 7.33
N GLU A 30 30.18 -7.23 6.99
CA GLU A 30 29.56 -5.93 7.26
C GLU A 30 28.48 -5.67 6.20
N ILE A 31 27.26 -5.36 6.63
CA ILE A 31 26.11 -5.15 5.74
C ILE A 31 25.82 -3.66 5.61
N ILE A 32 25.83 -3.17 4.38
CA ILE A 32 25.30 -1.85 4.02
C ILE A 32 23.91 -2.07 3.43
N ASP A 33 22.87 -1.79 4.21
CA ASP A 33 21.49 -2.03 3.80
C ASP A 33 20.89 -0.84 3.04
N LEU A 34 20.64 -1.05 1.75
CA LEU A 34 19.99 -0.08 0.85
C LEU A 34 18.65 -0.63 0.30
N GLY A 35 18.09 -1.66 0.95
CA GLY A 35 16.98 -2.43 0.38
C GLY A 35 15.58 -2.03 0.84
N ILE A 36 15.44 -1.45 2.04
CA ILE A 36 14.14 -1.07 2.61
C ILE A 36 13.97 0.45 2.52
N GLY A 37 12.84 0.90 2.00
CA GLY A 37 12.51 2.32 1.80
C GLY A 37 12.05 3.04 3.07
N ASP A 38 12.55 2.65 4.25
CA ASP A 38 12.22 3.30 5.51
C ASP A 38 13.13 4.51 5.73
N PRO A 39 12.62 5.62 6.28
CA PRO A 39 13.45 6.77 6.60
C PRO A 39 14.42 6.44 7.74
N ASP A 40 15.62 7.01 7.68
CA ASP A 40 16.66 6.91 8.71
C ASP A 40 16.47 7.93 9.86
N LEU A 41 15.56 8.88 9.69
CA LEU A 41 15.24 9.90 10.69
C LEU A 41 14.17 9.42 11.68
N PRO A 42 14.29 9.79 12.97
CA PRO A 42 13.28 9.45 13.96
C PRO A 42 11.95 10.18 13.68
N THR A 43 10.88 9.65 14.27
CA THR A 43 9.59 10.36 14.29
C THR A 43 9.76 11.76 14.91
N PRO A 44 9.19 12.83 14.32
CA PRO A 44 9.33 14.19 14.86
C PRO A 44 8.90 14.30 16.33
N PRO A 45 9.65 15.02 17.20
CA PRO A 45 9.39 15.04 18.64
C PRO A 45 7.95 15.43 19.03
N HIS A 46 7.38 16.44 18.36
CA HIS A 46 6.01 16.89 18.64
C HIS A 46 4.94 15.81 18.37
N VAL A 47 5.20 14.87 17.46
CA VAL A 47 4.31 13.72 17.20
C VAL A 47 4.41 12.72 18.34
N VAL A 48 5.63 12.41 18.79
CA VAL A 48 5.89 11.52 19.93
C VAL A 48 5.23 12.07 21.20
N GLU A 49 5.40 13.37 21.46
CA GLU A 49 4.77 14.05 22.59
C GLU A 49 3.24 14.01 22.54
N ALA A 50 2.65 14.22 21.35
CA ALA A 50 1.21 14.14 21.16
C ALA A 50 0.66 12.75 21.48
N VAL A 51 1.33 11.69 21.02
CA VAL A 51 0.98 10.30 21.33
C VAL A 51 1.12 10.03 22.83
N CYS A 52 2.23 10.42 23.46
CA CYS A 52 2.45 10.26 24.90
C CYS A 52 1.37 10.95 25.75
N ARG A 53 0.91 12.14 25.33
CA ARG A 53 -0.19 12.85 25.99
C ARG A 53 -1.52 12.14 25.77
N ALA A 54 -1.84 11.75 24.53
CA ALA A 54 -3.09 11.07 24.20
C ALA A 54 -3.22 9.71 24.92
N ALA A 55 -2.11 8.98 25.06
CA ALA A 55 -2.09 7.68 25.76
C ALA A 55 -2.39 7.77 27.26
N LYS A 56 -2.24 8.95 27.88
CA LYS A 56 -2.58 9.18 29.30
C LYS A 56 -4.06 9.43 29.53
N ASP A 57 -4.84 9.69 28.48
CA ASP A 57 -6.28 9.93 28.57
C ASP A 57 -7.04 8.59 28.45
N PRO A 58 -7.74 8.13 29.51
CA PRO A 58 -8.47 6.87 29.48
C PRO A 58 -9.59 6.80 28.43
N GLU A 59 -10.11 7.94 27.96
CA GLU A 59 -11.12 7.93 26.89
C GLU A 59 -10.55 7.36 25.58
N ASN A 60 -9.24 7.50 25.34
CA ASN A 60 -8.55 6.96 24.17
C ASN A 60 -8.25 5.45 24.27
N HIS A 61 -8.59 4.79 25.39
CA HIS A 61 -8.34 3.36 25.57
C HIS A 61 -9.50 2.48 25.08
N ARG A 62 -10.61 3.10 24.67
CA ARG A 62 -11.80 2.41 24.16
C ARG A 62 -11.67 2.11 22.66
N TYR A 63 -12.61 1.31 22.15
CA TYR A 63 -12.72 1.09 20.71
C TYR A 63 -12.92 2.43 19.98
N PRO A 64 -12.14 2.70 18.92
CA PRO A 64 -12.38 3.87 18.07
C PRO A 64 -13.63 3.65 17.22
N SER A 65 -14.13 4.72 16.58
CA SER A 65 -15.07 4.59 15.47
C SER A 65 -14.45 3.75 14.34
N TYR A 66 -15.28 3.00 13.62
CA TYR A 66 -14.84 2.14 12.52
C TYR A 66 -14.09 2.92 11.44
N ASP A 67 -14.51 4.14 11.14
CA ASP A 67 -13.88 5.00 10.13
C ASP A 67 -12.61 5.72 10.64
N GLY A 68 -12.33 5.60 11.94
CA GLY A 68 -11.37 6.40 12.68
C GLY A 68 -11.92 7.75 13.14
N MET A 69 -11.17 8.41 14.02
CA MET A 69 -11.59 9.65 14.70
C MET A 69 -11.95 10.74 13.68
N LEU A 70 -13.11 11.38 13.83
CA LEU A 70 -13.55 12.45 12.92
C LEU A 70 -12.50 13.57 12.81
N ALA A 71 -11.91 13.99 13.94
CA ALA A 71 -10.86 15.02 13.95
C ALA A 71 -9.64 14.67 13.09
N PHE A 72 -9.28 13.37 12.98
CA PHE A 72 -8.21 12.93 12.09
C PHE A 72 -8.65 13.00 10.62
N ARG A 73 -9.87 12.57 10.32
CA ARG A 73 -10.44 12.63 8.96
C ARG A 73 -10.59 14.06 8.45
N GLU A 74 -11.02 14.98 9.31
CA GLU A 74 -11.04 16.43 9.03
C GLU A 74 -9.64 16.98 8.75
N ALA A 75 -8.64 16.56 9.52
CA ALA A 75 -7.25 16.96 9.28
C ALA A 75 -6.72 16.46 7.92
N VAL A 76 -7.09 15.24 7.51
CA VAL A 76 -6.77 14.68 6.19
C VAL A 76 -7.44 15.48 5.08
N ALA A 77 -8.75 15.75 5.17
CA ALA A 77 -9.48 16.55 4.19
C ALA A 77 -8.88 17.96 4.06
N ALA A 78 -8.59 18.60 5.19
CA ALA A 78 -7.98 19.93 5.22
C ALA A 78 -6.54 19.93 4.68
N TRP A 79 -5.78 18.85 4.87
CA TRP A 79 -4.44 18.69 4.28
C TRP A 79 -4.52 18.63 2.75
N TYR A 80 -5.43 17.82 2.20
CA TYR A 80 -5.65 17.74 0.75
C TYR A 80 -6.05 19.09 0.15
N LYS A 81 -6.95 19.83 0.82
CA LYS A 81 -7.38 21.17 0.40
C LYS A 81 -6.25 22.19 0.32
N ARG A 82 -5.24 22.09 1.19
CA ARG A 82 -4.06 23.00 1.20
C ARG A 82 -2.89 22.49 0.37
N ARG A 83 -2.86 21.20 0.02
CA ARG A 83 -1.74 20.58 -0.69
C ARG A 83 -1.64 21.16 -2.09
N LYS A 84 -0.59 21.95 -2.34
CA LYS A 84 -0.29 22.49 -3.67
C LYS A 84 -0.19 21.34 -4.68
N LYS A 85 -0.80 21.51 -5.86
CA LYS A 85 -0.87 20.57 -6.99
C LYS A 85 -1.88 19.41 -6.89
N VAL A 86 -2.72 19.37 -5.84
CA VAL A 86 -3.89 18.49 -5.79
C VAL A 86 -5.13 19.36 -5.60
N ARG A 87 -6.14 19.20 -6.47
CA ARG A 87 -7.43 19.90 -6.34
C ARG A 87 -8.47 18.86 -5.93
N LEU A 88 -8.58 18.65 -4.62
CA LEU A 88 -9.48 17.69 -4.02
C LEU A 88 -10.15 18.35 -2.81
N ASP A 89 -11.49 18.37 -2.79
CA ASP A 89 -12.30 18.79 -1.65
C ASP A 89 -13.01 17.53 -1.16
N LEU A 90 -12.62 17.06 0.02
CA LEU A 90 -13.13 15.81 0.61
C LEU A 90 -14.12 16.13 1.71
N ASN A 91 -15.24 15.42 1.73
CA ASN A 91 -16.10 15.34 2.90
C ASN A 91 -15.46 14.37 3.91
N ALA A 92 -15.08 14.89 5.08
CA ALA A 92 -14.44 14.08 6.11
C ALA A 92 -15.35 12.98 6.66
N GLU A 93 -16.68 13.14 6.57
CA GLU A 93 -17.64 12.21 7.15
C GLU A 93 -17.76 10.89 6.39
N ASP A 94 -17.62 10.90 5.06
CA ASP A 94 -17.90 9.74 4.19
C ASP A 94 -16.84 9.47 3.10
N GLU A 95 -15.90 10.39 2.82
CA GLU A 95 -14.86 10.21 1.79
C GLU A 95 -13.46 9.95 2.36
N VAL A 96 -13.32 9.78 3.69
CA VAL A 96 -12.04 9.50 4.35
C VAL A 96 -12.17 8.31 5.30
N LEU A 97 -11.32 7.30 5.11
CA LEU A 97 -11.21 6.12 5.97
C LEU A 97 -9.79 6.00 6.55
N THR A 98 -9.70 5.78 7.86
CA THR A 98 -8.43 5.56 8.54
C THR A 98 -7.98 4.10 8.40
N LEU A 99 -6.69 3.88 8.17
CA LEU A 99 -6.11 2.57 7.86
C LEU A 99 -4.95 2.24 8.81
N ILE A 100 -4.63 0.95 8.95
CA ILE A 100 -3.46 0.47 9.70
C ILE A 100 -2.25 0.46 8.75
N GLY A 101 -1.96 1.63 8.17
CA GLY A 101 -0.95 1.82 7.14
C GLY A 101 -1.42 1.49 5.72
N SER A 102 -0.68 2.01 4.74
CA SER A 102 -1.07 1.94 3.32
C SER A 102 -1.14 0.51 2.77
N LYS A 103 -0.27 -0.40 3.21
CA LYS A 103 -0.24 -1.81 2.76
C LYS A 103 -1.55 -2.52 3.09
N GLU A 104 -2.12 -2.27 4.26
CA GLU A 104 -3.38 -2.87 4.69
C GLU A 104 -4.54 -2.32 3.86
N GLY A 105 -4.64 -1.01 3.68
CA GLY A 105 -5.65 -0.41 2.81
C GLY A 105 -5.58 -0.89 1.36
N LEU A 106 -4.39 -1.03 0.78
CA LEU A 106 -4.21 -1.58 -0.57
C LEU A 106 -4.67 -3.04 -0.64
N ALA A 107 -4.39 -3.84 0.39
CA ALA A 107 -4.85 -5.22 0.46
C ALA A 107 -6.38 -5.32 0.57
N HIS A 108 -7.01 -4.52 1.43
CA HIS A 108 -8.47 -4.50 1.56
C HIS A 108 -9.17 -3.88 0.36
N SER A 109 -8.55 -2.92 -0.32
CA SER A 109 -9.11 -2.35 -1.56
C SER A 109 -9.29 -3.43 -2.62
N ALA A 110 -8.33 -4.35 -2.76
CA ALA A 110 -8.50 -5.49 -3.68
C ALA A 110 -9.71 -6.36 -3.30
N LEU A 111 -9.91 -6.63 -2.00
CA LEU A 111 -11.06 -7.40 -1.50
C LEU A 111 -12.40 -6.67 -1.68
N ALA A 112 -12.39 -5.33 -1.64
CA ALA A 112 -13.58 -4.51 -1.81
C ALA A 112 -14.02 -4.38 -3.27
N PHE A 113 -13.08 -4.39 -4.22
CA PHE A 113 -13.35 -4.08 -5.64
C PHE A 113 -13.23 -5.26 -6.60
N LEU A 114 -12.69 -6.40 -6.18
CA LEU A 114 -12.49 -7.57 -7.06
C LEU A 114 -13.28 -8.78 -6.56
N ASN A 115 -13.98 -9.43 -7.49
CA ASN A 115 -14.48 -10.78 -7.33
C ASN A 115 -13.50 -11.81 -7.91
N PRO A 116 -13.67 -13.11 -7.61
CA PRO A 116 -12.94 -14.17 -8.28
C PRO A 116 -13.02 -14.06 -9.81
N GLY A 117 -11.87 -13.99 -10.48
CA GLY A 117 -11.76 -13.86 -11.94
C GLY A 117 -11.76 -12.43 -12.49
N ASP A 118 -12.06 -11.42 -11.66
CA ASP A 118 -11.95 -10.01 -12.08
C ASP A 118 -10.48 -9.65 -12.34
N LEU A 119 -10.25 -8.80 -13.34
CA LEU A 119 -8.91 -8.45 -13.80
C LEU A 119 -8.44 -7.13 -13.17
N ALA A 120 -7.23 -7.12 -12.62
CA ALA A 120 -6.56 -5.90 -12.14
C ALA A 120 -5.30 -5.62 -12.95
N LEU A 121 -5.15 -4.41 -13.45
CA LEU A 121 -3.93 -3.95 -14.11
C LEU A 121 -2.90 -3.59 -13.05
N VAL A 122 -1.75 -4.26 -13.08
CA VAL A 122 -0.68 -4.14 -12.09
C VAL A 122 0.61 -3.75 -12.81
N PRO A 123 1.27 -2.63 -12.46
CA PRO A 123 2.53 -2.26 -13.08
C PRO A 123 3.66 -3.27 -12.79
N ASP A 124 4.67 -3.30 -13.66
CA ASP A 124 5.88 -4.12 -13.47
C ASP A 124 7.13 -3.36 -13.96
N PRO A 125 8.07 -2.98 -13.06
CA PRO A 125 8.11 -3.26 -11.63
C PRO A 125 7.05 -2.52 -10.81
N ALA A 126 6.67 -3.09 -9.66
CA ALA A 126 5.77 -2.42 -8.72
C ALA A 126 5.91 -2.92 -7.28
N TYR A 127 5.23 -2.22 -6.36
CA TYR A 127 5.12 -2.66 -4.98
C TYR A 127 4.38 -4.02 -4.89
N PRO A 128 4.95 -5.07 -4.25
CA PRO A 128 4.41 -6.43 -4.32
C PRO A 128 2.97 -6.61 -3.84
N VAL A 129 2.49 -5.71 -2.97
CA VAL A 129 1.12 -5.79 -2.43
C VAL A 129 0.07 -5.71 -3.53
N TYR A 130 0.30 -4.98 -4.63
CA TYR A 130 -0.69 -4.85 -5.70
C TYR A 130 -1.04 -6.21 -6.34
N LYS A 131 -0.01 -6.98 -6.70
CA LYS A 131 -0.15 -8.33 -7.25
C LYS A 131 -0.69 -9.29 -6.20
N ASN A 132 -0.09 -9.31 -5.01
CA ASN A 132 -0.43 -10.29 -3.98
C ASN A 132 -1.86 -10.10 -3.44
N ALA A 133 -2.30 -8.85 -3.25
CA ALA A 133 -3.67 -8.54 -2.83
C ALA A 133 -4.70 -8.93 -3.89
N THR A 134 -4.40 -8.68 -5.18
CA THR A 134 -5.23 -9.13 -6.30
C THR A 134 -5.43 -10.64 -6.25
N VAL A 135 -4.34 -11.41 -6.10
CA VAL A 135 -4.40 -12.87 -6.01
C VAL A 135 -5.19 -13.32 -4.78
N LEU A 136 -4.98 -12.70 -3.62
CA LEU A 136 -5.71 -13.03 -2.38
C LEU A 136 -7.21 -12.74 -2.46
N ALA A 137 -7.61 -11.75 -3.26
CA ALA A 137 -9.01 -11.45 -3.57
C ALA A 137 -9.62 -12.39 -4.63
N GLY A 138 -8.83 -13.33 -5.18
CA GLY A 138 -9.24 -14.21 -6.27
C GLY A 138 -9.23 -13.55 -7.65
N GLY A 139 -8.75 -12.31 -7.73
CA GLY A 139 -8.59 -11.59 -8.99
C GLY A 139 -7.40 -12.09 -9.80
N VAL A 140 -7.35 -11.67 -11.06
CA VAL A 140 -6.31 -12.01 -12.03
C VAL A 140 -5.45 -10.77 -12.27
N PRO A 141 -4.19 -10.73 -11.77
CA PRO A 141 -3.29 -9.61 -12.07
C PRO A 141 -2.84 -9.69 -13.52
N HIS A 142 -3.01 -8.59 -14.26
CA HIS A 142 -2.49 -8.39 -15.60
C HIS A 142 -1.34 -7.40 -15.56
N SER A 143 -0.16 -7.81 -16.01
CA SER A 143 1.05 -6.99 -15.94
C SER A 143 1.00 -5.83 -16.93
N VAL A 144 1.37 -4.64 -16.48
CA VAL A 144 1.58 -3.44 -17.29
C VAL A 144 3.06 -3.06 -17.22
N PRO A 145 3.86 -3.39 -18.25
CA PRO A 145 5.31 -3.13 -18.22
C PRO A 145 5.63 -1.64 -18.09
N LEU A 146 6.48 -1.31 -17.11
CA LEU A 146 7.09 0.00 -16.95
C LEU A 146 8.52 -0.07 -17.48
N LEU A 147 8.74 0.45 -18.68
CA LEU A 147 10.04 0.35 -19.36
C LEU A 147 10.91 1.57 -19.07
N ALA A 148 12.22 1.35 -19.00
CA ALA A 148 13.20 2.41 -18.76
C ALA A 148 13.17 3.49 -19.85
N GLU A 149 12.95 3.10 -21.11
CA GLU A 149 12.83 4.01 -22.27
C GLU A 149 11.66 5.00 -22.15
N SER A 150 10.59 4.62 -21.43
CA SER A 150 9.43 5.45 -21.15
C SER A 150 9.54 6.19 -19.81
N GLY A 151 10.71 6.12 -19.15
CA GLY A 151 10.93 6.65 -17.82
C GLY A 151 10.05 5.99 -16.75
N PHE A 152 9.78 4.69 -16.90
CA PHE A 152 8.92 3.90 -16.03
C PHE A 152 7.48 4.42 -15.91
N LYS A 153 6.99 5.14 -16.92
CA LYS A 153 5.57 5.52 -17.00
C LYS A 153 4.76 4.40 -17.67
N PRO A 154 3.54 4.11 -17.20
CA PRO A 154 2.68 3.13 -17.85
C PRO A 154 2.23 3.64 -19.22
N ASP A 155 2.37 2.80 -20.25
CA ASP A 155 1.74 3.04 -21.55
C ASP A 155 0.30 2.52 -21.52
N LEU A 156 -0.64 3.40 -21.19
CA LEU A 156 -2.06 3.06 -21.13
C LEU A 156 -2.67 2.81 -22.52
N TRP A 157 -2.05 3.34 -23.57
CA TRP A 157 -2.54 3.18 -24.95
C TRP A 157 -2.06 1.86 -25.57
N GLY A 158 -0.97 1.30 -25.07
CA GLY A 158 -0.48 -0.03 -25.42
C GLY A 158 -1.26 -1.18 -24.78
N ILE A 159 -2.21 -0.91 -23.88
CA ILE A 159 -3.04 -1.95 -23.26
C ILE A 159 -4.10 -2.42 -24.26
N ASP A 160 -4.14 -3.73 -24.52
CA ASP A 160 -5.15 -4.34 -25.39
C ASP A 160 -6.58 -3.94 -24.98
N GLU A 161 -7.41 -3.57 -25.96
CA GLU A 161 -8.74 -3.02 -25.69
C GLU A 161 -9.64 -4.04 -24.96
N ALA A 162 -9.53 -5.34 -25.29
CA ALA A 162 -10.32 -6.37 -24.63
C ALA A 162 -9.88 -6.57 -23.17
N VAL A 163 -8.58 -6.42 -22.88
CA VAL A 163 -8.05 -6.37 -21.51
C VAL A 163 -8.56 -5.14 -20.77
N ALA A 164 -8.45 -3.95 -21.37
CA ALA A 164 -8.87 -2.69 -20.76
C ALA A 164 -10.36 -2.69 -20.39
N ARG A 165 -11.23 -3.21 -21.26
CA ARG A 165 -12.67 -3.35 -21.00
C ARG A 165 -13.00 -4.33 -19.87
N ARG A 166 -12.14 -5.33 -19.63
CA ARG A 166 -12.32 -6.32 -18.56
C ARG A 166 -11.73 -5.87 -17.21
N ALA A 167 -10.75 -4.97 -17.23
CA ALA A 167 -10.09 -4.49 -16.04
C ALA A 167 -11.08 -3.74 -15.12
N LYS A 168 -11.07 -4.10 -13.83
CA LYS A 168 -11.86 -3.43 -12.78
C LYS A 168 -11.07 -2.36 -12.04
N VAL A 169 -9.77 -2.59 -11.88
CA VAL A 169 -8.87 -1.72 -11.13
C VAL A 169 -7.56 -1.59 -11.91
N LEU A 170 -6.98 -0.39 -11.88
CA LEU A 170 -5.59 -0.12 -12.24
C LEU A 170 -4.86 0.37 -10.99
N PHE A 171 -3.82 -0.35 -10.59
CA PHE A 171 -2.88 0.18 -9.60
C PHE A 171 -1.98 1.20 -10.28
N LEU A 172 -2.06 2.45 -9.84
CA LEU A 172 -1.18 3.52 -10.29
C LEU A 172 -0.43 4.08 -9.09
N ASN A 173 0.89 4.06 -9.15
CA ASN A 173 1.75 4.61 -8.13
C ASN A 173 2.73 5.56 -8.79
N TYR A 174 2.62 6.83 -8.41
CA TYR A 174 3.51 7.91 -8.82
C TYR A 174 3.67 8.87 -7.64
N PRO A 175 4.86 9.41 -7.36
CA PRO A 175 6.14 9.15 -8.05
C PRO A 175 6.64 7.71 -7.90
#